data_AF-A0AAP8T2K9-F1
#
_entry.id   AF-A0AAP8T2K9-F1
#
_cell.length_a   1.000
_cell.length_b   1.000
_cell.length_c   1.000
_cell.angle_alpha   90.00
_cell.angle_beta   90.00
_cell.angle_gamma   90.00
#
_symmetry.space_group_name_H-M   'P 1'
#
loop_
_entity.id
_entity.type
_entity.pdbx_description
1 polymer ?
#
loop_
_entity_poly.entity_id
_entity_poly.type
_entity_poly.pdbx_seq_one_letter_code
_entity_poly.pdbx_strand_id
1 'polypeptide(L)'
;YRELITIPVKGIGLDFVHGREENVQALKKYGFPKEKVLACGIVNGRNIWKNNLDDSIQLIETLRSLIQPKDWWIQPSCSLLHVPVTKKKEDSLEPTVISALAFADEKIEELV
;
A
#
# COMPACT_ATOMS: atom_id res chain seq x y z
N TYR A 1 -8.37 12.16 -10.21
CA TYR A 1 -7.03 12.59 -9.72
C TYR A 1 -6.90 14.11 -9.56
N ARG A 2 -7.02 14.92 -10.63
CA ARG A 2 -6.81 16.39 -10.55
C ARG A 2 -7.67 17.07 -9.49
N GLU A 3 -8.97 16.75 -9.45
CA GLU A 3 -9.88 17.28 -8.42
C GLU A 3 -9.47 16.80 -7.02
N LEU A 4 -9.18 15.50 -6.87
CA LEU A 4 -8.75 14.88 -5.61
C LEU A 4 -7.59 15.64 -4.94
N ILE A 5 -6.55 15.98 -5.69
CA ILE A 5 -5.37 16.67 -5.14
C ILE A 5 -5.62 18.14 -4.77
N THR A 6 -6.72 18.75 -5.24
CA THR A 6 -7.09 20.13 -4.90
C THR A 6 -8.00 20.24 -3.67
N ILE A 7 -8.57 19.12 -3.20
CA ILE A 7 -9.47 19.10 -2.03
C ILE A 7 -8.70 19.61 -0.79
N PRO A 8 -9.28 20.47 0.06
CA PRO A 8 -8.61 21.08 1.21
C PRO A 8 -8.42 20.13 2.42
N VAL A 9 -7.97 18.90 2.17
CA VAL A 9 -7.57 17.90 3.18
C VAL A 9 -6.07 17.93 3.45
N LYS A 10 -5.64 17.31 4.57
CA LYS A 10 -4.23 17.25 5.00
C LYS A 10 -3.44 16.08 4.40
N GLY A 11 -4.12 15.04 3.92
CA GLY A 11 -3.48 13.88 3.33
C GLY A 11 -4.42 13.13 2.40
N ILE A 12 -3.85 12.36 1.49
CA ILE A 12 -4.56 11.55 0.49
C ILE A 12 -3.95 10.16 0.49
N GLY A 13 -4.80 9.14 0.60
CA GLY A 13 -4.41 7.75 0.43
C GLY A 13 -4.65 7.28 -1.01
N LEU A 14 -3.68 6.60 -1.60
CA LEU A 14 -3.80 6.00 -2.94
C LEU A 14 -3.51 4.49 -2.87
N ASP A 15 -4.30 3.71 -3.60
CA ASP A 15 -4.11 2.26 -3.75
C ASP A 15 -3.09 1.99 -4.87
N PHE A 16 -1.90 1.50 -4.49
CA PHE A 16 -0.83 1.11 -5.41
C PHE A 16 -0.72 -0.40 -5.62
N VAL A 17 -1.72 -1.17 -5.17
CA VAL A 17 -1.85 -2.59 -5.48
C VAL A 17 -2.74 -2.76 -6.71
N HIS A 18 -3.97 -2.23 -6.67
CA HIS A 18 -4.91 -2.37 -7.78
C HIS A 18 -4.91 -1.18 -8.74
N GLY A 19 -4.52 0.01 -8.27
CA GLY A 19 -4.47 1.24 -9.09
C GLY A 19 -3.05 1.71 -9.40
N ARG A 20 -2.06 0.80 -9.34
CA ARG A 20 -0.63 1.15 -9.41
C ARG A 20 -0.29 1.96 -10.65
N GLU A 21 -0.63 1.46 -11.82
CA GLU A 21 -0.25 2.06 -13.09
C GLU A 21 -0.90 3.44 -13.26
N GLU A 22 -2.21 3.53 -13.06
CA GLU A 22 -2.95 4.78 -13.20
C GLU A 22 -2.49 5.83 -12.19
N ASN A 23 -2.22 5.44 -10.94
CA ASN A 23 -1.75 6.36 -9.91
C ASN A 23 -0.32 6.84 -10.19
N VAL A 24 0.59 5.95 -10.60
CA VAL A 24 1.97 6.34 -10.98
C VAL A 24 1.96 7.28 -12.17
N GLN A 25 1.17 7.00 -13.21
CA GLN A 25 1.05 7.88 -14.38
C GLN A 25 0.44 9.24 -14.01
N ALA A 26 -0.57 9.26 -13.13
CA ALA A 26 -1.17 10.49 -12.66
C ALA A 26 -0.17 11.34 -11.86
N LEU A 27 0.61 10.71 -10.97
CA LEU A 27 1.66 11.37 -10.19
C LEU A 27 2.76 11.93 -11.09
N LYS A 28 3.20 11.16 -12.09
CA LYS A 28 4.20 11.61 -13.08
C LYS A 28 3.71 12.81 -13.90
N LYS A 29 2.43 12.81 -14.30
CA LYS A 29 1.86 13.84 -15.18
C LYS A 29 1.47 15.12 -14.45
N TYR A 30 0.93 15.01 -13.24
CA TYR A 30 0.30 16.11 -12.52
C TYR A 30 1.02 16.48 -11.21
N GLY A 31 1.99 15.69 -10.78
CA GLY A 31 2.66 15.86 -9.49
C GLY A 31 1.76 15.54 -8.30
N PHE A 32 2.24 15.92 -7.11
CA PHE A 32 1.50 15.83 -5.86
C PHE A 32 1.72 17.10 -5.00
N PRO A 33 0.70 17.60 -4.27
CA PRO A 33 0.84 18.81 -3.47
C PRO A 33 1.85 18.64 -2.33
N LYS A 34 2.79 19.59 -2.21
CA LYS A 34 3.91 19.52 -1.23
C LYS A 34 3.46 19.71 0.21
N GLU A 35 2.27 20.25 0.43
CA GLU A 35 1.69 20.52 1.73
C GLU A 35 0.83 19.37 2.28
N LYS A 36 0.62 18.30 1.49
CA LYS A 36 -0.21 17.15 1.86
C LYS A 36 0.64 15.91 2.11
N VAL A 37 0.15 15.07 3.01
CA VAL A 37 0.68 13.71 3.22
C VAL A 37 0.21 12.79 2.10
N LEU A 38 1.10 11.95 1.57
CA LEU A 38 0.72 10.83 0.72
C LEU A 38 0.76 9.54 1.54
N ALA A 39 -0.38 8.88 1.68
CA ALA A 39 -0.46 7.54 2.25
C ALA A 39 -0.43 6.49 1.13
N CYS A 40 0.68 5.76 1.04
CA CYS A 40 0.96 4.75 0.02
C CYS A 40 0.34 3.41 0.41
N GLY A 41 -0.75 3.04 -0.26
CA GLY A 41 -1.41 1.74 -0.12
C GLY A 41 -0.68 0.64 -0.88
N ILE A 42 0.30 0.00 -0.27
CA ILE A 42 1.20 -0.97 -0.93
C ILE A 42 1.02 -2.41 -0.43
N VAL A 43 0.48 -2.62 0.77
CA VAL A 43 0.16 -3.95 1.29
C VAL A 43 -1.24 -4.37 0.86
N ASN A 44 -1.38 -5.50 0.15
CA ASN A 44 -2.68 -5.90 -0.39
C ASN A 44 -3.68 -6.28 0.70
N GLY A 45 -4.70 -5.45 0.92
CA GLY A 45 -5.77 -5.68 1.89
C GLY A 45 -6.91 -6.59 1.43
N ARG A 46 -6.86 -7.13 0.20
CA ARG A 46 -7.90 -8.00 -0.40
C ARG A 46 -7.43 -9.41 -0.72
N ASN A 47 -6.16 -9.72 -0.47
CA ASN A 47 -5.58 -11.02 -0.78
C ASN A 47 -4.68 -11.50 0.37
N ILE A 48 -4.57 -12.81 0.50
CA ILE A 48 -3.89 -13.50 1.61
C ILE A 48 -2.39 -13.70 1.39
N TRP A 49 -1.84 -13.30 0.26
CA TRP A 49 -0.41 -13.46 -0.01
C TRP A 49 0.42 -12.48 0.80
N LYS A 50 1.60 -12.96 1.23
CA LYS A 50 2.66 -12.14 1.81
C LYS A 50 3.12 -11.08 0.80
N ASN A 51 3.40 -9.89 1.30
CA ASN A 51 3.84 -8.77 0.48
C ASN A 51 5.22 -9.04 -0.13
N ASN A 52 5.39 -8.71 -1.43
CA ASN A 52 6.72 -8.63 -2.04
C ASN A 52 7.38 -7.28 -1.65
N LEU A 53 8.19 -7.31 -0.59
CA LEU A 53 8.84 -6.11 -0.04
C LEU A 53 9.78 -5.44 -1.04
N ASP A 54 10.51 -6.21 -1.84
CA ASP A 54 11.44 -5.65 -2.85
C ASP A 54 10.70 -4.81 -3.89
N ASP A 55 9.59 -5.33 -4.43
CA ASP A 55 8.75 -4.59 -5.37
C ASP A 55 8.11 -3.34 -4.73
N SER A 56 7.73 -3.44 -3.45
CA SER A 56 7.17 -2.32 -2.70
C SER A 56 8.20 -1.21 -2.45
N ILE A 57 9.44 -1.57 -2.11
CA ILE A 57 10.55 -0.62 -1.94
C ILE A 57 10.87 0.06 -3.27
N GLN A 58 10.99 -0.70 -4.36
CA GLN A 58 11.25 -0.16 -5.70
C GLN A 58 10.15 0.82 -6.14
N LEU A 59 8.90 0.52 -5.82
CA LEU A 59 7.80 1.44 -6.08
C LEU A 59 7.96 2.73 -5.26
N ILE A 60 8.24 2.66 -3.96
CA ILE A 60 8.43 3.84 -3.11
C ILE A 60 9.59 4.70 -3.64
N GLU A 61 10.71 4.09 -4.01
CA GLU A 61 11.85 4.80 -4.60
C GLU A 61 11.46 5.51 -5.89
N THR A 62 10.70 4.84 -6.77
CA THR A 62 10.15 5.45 -7.98
C THR A 62 9.27 6.66 -7.63
N LEU A 63 8.35 6.51 -6.68
CA LEU A 63 7.46 7.60 -6.27
C LEU A 63 8.23 8.78 -5.66
N ARG A 64 9.26 8.52 -4.84
CA ARG A 64 10.14 9.55 -4.27
C ARG A 64 10.92 10.32 -5.32
N SER A 65 11.24 9.69 -6.46
CA SER A 65 11.87 10.38 -7.60
C SER A 65 10.91 11.30 -8.36
N LEU A 66 9.61 11.04 -8.29
CA LEU A 66 8.57 11.76 -9.05
C LEU A 66 7.96 12.94 -8.26
N ILE A 67 7.82 12.80 -6.95
CA ILE A 67 7.06 13.74 -6.10
C ILE A 67 7.72 13.95 -4.74
N GLN A 68 7.39 15.07 -4.10
CA GLN A 68 7.87 15.42 -2.77
C GLN A 68 6.69 15.91 -1.91
N PRO A 69 5.86 15.00 -1.39
CA PRO A 69 4.77 15.33 -0.48
C PRO A 69 5.33 15.88 0.84
N LYS A 70 4.45 16.40 1.70
CA LYS A 70 4.81 16.86 3.04
C LYS A 70 5.41 15.74 3.89
N ASP A 71 4.79 14.56 3.78
CA ASP A 71 5.18 13.36 4.50
C ASP A 71 4.73 12.11 3.75
N TRP A 72 5.36 10.98 4.03
CA TRP A 72 5.10 9.68 3.42
C TRP A 72 4.58 8.72 4.47
N TRP A 73 3.35 8.24 4.30
CA TRP A 73 2.79 7.20 5.16
C TRP A 73 2.69 5.90 4.38
N ILE A 74 2.95 4.78 5.05
CA ILE A 74 2.72 3.45 4.49
C ILE A 74 1.42 2.92 5.08
N GLN A 75 0.56 2.36 4.23
CA GLN A 75 -0.71 1.78 4.65
C GLN A 75 -1.07 0.56 3.80
N PRO A 76 -2.05 -0.24 4.21
CA PRO A 76 -2.70 -1.19 3.33
C PRO A 76 -3.37 -0.51 2.13
N SER A 77 -3.54 -1.25 1.03
CA SER A 77 -4.24 -0.77 -0.17
C SER A 77 -5.71 -0.40 0.09
N CYS A 78 -6.33 -1.06 1.05
CA CYS A 78 -7.67 -0.79 1.56
C CYS A 78 -7.82 -1.39 2.97
N SER A 79 -9.02 -1.31 3.55
CA SER A 79 -9.29 -1.95 4.84
C SER A 79 -8.91 -3.43 4.85
N LEU A 80 -8.26 -3.89 5.93
CA LEU A 80 -7.94 -5.31 6.14
C LEU A 80 -9.17 -6.17 6.49
N LEU A 81 -10.37 -5.57 6.52
CA LEU A 81 -11.65 -6.28 6.66
C LEU A 81 -11.84 -7.40 5.61
N HIS A 82 -11.15 -7.30 4.46
CA HIS A 82 -11.31 -8.23 3.34
C HIS A 82 -10.35 -9.42 3.36
N VAL A 83 -9.54 -9.57 4.40
CA VAL A 83 -8.69 -10.75 4.63
C VAL A 83 -9.03 -11.39 5.97
N PRO A 84 -8.71 -12.68 6.19
CA PRO A 84 -8.89 -13.29 7.50
C PRO A 84 -7.99 -12.59 8.55
N VAL A 85 -8.22 -12.88 9.83
CA VAL A 85 -7.57 -12.14 10.92
C VAL A 85 -6.10 -12.53 11.10
N THR A 86 -5.79 -13.81 11.27
CA THR A 86 -4.41 -14.29 11.50
C THR A 86 -4.24 -15.72 11.00
N LYS A 87 -3.05 -16.04 10.48
CA LYS A 87 -2.72 -17.42 10.08
C LYS A 87 -2.28 -18.32 11.23
N LYS A 88 -2.14 -17.79 12.46
CA LYS A 88 -1.69 -18.55 13.65
C LYS A 88 -2.55 -19.76 14.02
N LYS A 89 -3.76 -19.85 13.47
CA LYS A 89 -4.72 -20.96 13.70
C LYS A 89 -4.80 -21.94 12.53
N GLU A 90 -3.95 -21.77 11.52
CA GLU A 90 -3.93 -22.65 10.35
C GLU A 90 -3.02 -23.85 10.59
N ASP A 91 -3.55 -24.88 11.26
CA ASP A 91 -2.79 -26.08 11.64
C ASP A 91 -2.74 -27.15 10.53
N SER A 92 -3.53 -26.99 9.47
CA SER A 92 -3.69 -28.00 8.41
C SER A 92 -2.90 -27.71 7.13
N LEU A 93 -2.31 -26.52 7.03
CA LEU A 93 -1.56 -26.10 5.85
C LEU A 93 -0.09 -26.53 5.94
N GLU A 94 0.47 -26.94 4.81
CA GLU A 94 1.90 -27.23 4.70
C GLU A 94 2.76 -26.01 5.11
N PRO A 95 3.90 -26.20 5.79
CA PRO A 95 4.76 -25.11 6.28
C PRO A 95 5.20 -24.13 5.18
N THR A 96 5.44 -24.64 3.97
CA THR A 96 5.80 -23.82 2.81
C THR A 96 4.65 -22.91 2.39
N VAL A 97 3.41 -23.42 2.38
CA VAL A 97 2.21 -22.65 2.05
C VAL A 97 1.95 -21.57 3.10
N ILE A 98 1.92 -21.93 4.39
CA ILE A 98 1.63 -20.96 5.46
C ILE A 98 2.68 -19.85 5.52
N SER A 99 3.94 -20.14 5.17
CA SER A 99 5.01 -19.13 5.10
C SER A 99 4.78 -18.07 4.00
N ALA A 100 4.09 -18.43 2.91
CA ALA A 100 3.77 -17.54 1.80
C ALA A 100 2.50 -16.69 2.04
N LEU A 101 1.77 -16.95 3.12
CA LEU A 101 0.55 -16.22 3.48
C LEU A 101 0.84 -15.09 4.47
N ALA A 102 0.04 -14.03 4.38
CA ALA A 102 -0.10 -12.97 5.38
C ALA A 102 -1.58 -12.58 5.48
N PHE A 103 -2.17 -12.73 6.67
CA PHE A 103 -3.54 -12.30 6.96
C PHE A 103 -3.49 -10.90 7.61
N ALA A 104 -4.56 -10.42 8.26
CA ALA A 104 -4.58 -9.05 8.78
C ALA A 104 -3.45 -8.75 9.78
N ASP A 105 -3.23 -9.62 10.77
CA ASP A 105 -2.17 -9.46 11.77
C ASP A 105 -0.78 -9.43 11.11
N GLU A 106 -0.50 -10.39 10.23
CA GLU A 106 0.80 -10.45 9.56
C GLU A 106 1.01 -9.29 8.57
N LYS A 107 -0.05 -8.77 7.95
CA LYS A 107 0.01 -7.57 7.09
C LYS A 107 0.28 -6.30 7.88
N ILE A 108 -0.11 -6.24 9.15
CA ILE A 108 0.25 -5.12 10.02
C ILE A 108 1.75 -5.17 10.34
N GLU A 109 2.29 -6.37 10.58
CA GLU A 109 3.74 -6.55 10.77
C GLU A 109 4.55 -6.14 9.53
N GLU A 110 4.00 -6.31 8.32
CA GLU A 110 4.65 -5.87 7.07
C GLU A 110 4.76 -4.33 6.92
N LEU A 111 4.03 -3.55 7.73
CA LEU A 111 4.04 -2.08 7.66
C LEU A 111 5.08 -1.43 8.58
N VAL A 112 5.68 -2.19 9.51
CA VAL A 112 6.59 -1.71 10.57
C VAL A 112 8.04 -1.99 10.20
#